data_AF-A0A2M9IDU5-F1
#
_entry.id   AF-A0A2M9IDU5-F1
#
_cell.length_a   1.000
_cell.length_b   1.000
_cell.length_c   1.000
_cell.angle_alpha   90.00
_cell.angle_beta   90.00
_cell.angle_gamma   90.00
#
_symmetry.space_group_name_H-M   'P 1'
#
loop_
_entity.id
_entity.type
_entity.pdbx_description
1 polymer ?
#
loop_
_entity_poly.entity_id
_entity_poly.type
_entity_poly.pdbx_seq_one_letter_code
_entity_poly.pdbx_strand_id
1 'polypeptide(L)'
;MNSAPTPPAPGTEAFNDWCTYLDNELTIPVNPPETRAWLWDLFTGNGSMPADMIAPLILDRRLELTNQAVDYFLNAADIDLKAPTPLTLIPHILHPEPLEPAGQVNVYTTEILSLDPLGIFQETAGATQDYLARRHHIVWPLCPDHRIGTHPEPTTEGVAWTCTVGPHTVRTMTAPTTTGTCQ
;
A
#
# COMPACT_ATOMS: atom_id res chain seq x y z
N MET A 1 -39.26 -25.16 -2.21
CA MET A 1 -39.23 -24.42 -0.93
C MET A 1 -38.05 -23.46 -1.03
N ASN A 2 -38.32 -22.18 -1.33
CA ASN A 2 -37.29 -21.16 -1.36
C ASN A 2 -37.15 -20.62 0.06
N SER A 3 -36.12 -21.07 0.78
CA SER A 3 -35.72 -20.40 2.00
C SER A 3 -35.19 -19.02 1.63
N ALA A 4 -35.83 -17.97 2.14
CA ALA A 4 -35.28 -16.63 2.06
C ALA A 4 -33.89 -16.63 2.75
N PRO A 5 -32.90 -15.90 2.22
CA PRO A 5 -31.61 -15.75 2.88
C PRO A 5 -31.83 -15.16 4.27
N THR A 6 -31.21 -15.79 5.27
CA THR A 6 -31.19 -15.29 6.65
C THR A 6 -30.61 -13.87 6.66
N PRO A 7 -31.24 -12.90 7.32
CA PRO A 7 -30.68 -11.56 7.44
C PRO A 7 -29.26 -11.62 8.03
N PRO A 8 -28.30 -10.86 7.51
CA PRO A 8 -26.98 -10.74 8.12
C PRO A 8 -27.09 -10.35 9.60
N ALA A 9 -26.17 -10.83 10.44
CA ALA A 9 -26.15 -10.46 11.86
C ALA A 9 -26.11 -8.92 11.98
N PRO A 10 -26.83 -8.29 12.93
CA PRO A 10 -27.06 -6.85 12.99
C PRO A 10 -25.81 -5.94 13.15
N GLY A 11 -24.60 -6.48 13.15
CA GLY A 11 -23.35 -5.72 13.01
C GLY A 11 -22.70 -5.76 11.62
N THR A 12 -23.08 -6.72 10.77
CA THR A 12 -22.48 -6.91 9.43
C THR A 12 -23.15 -6.08 8.35
N GLU A 13 -24.47 -5.88 8.41
CA GLU A 13 -25.19 -5.02 7.45
C GLU A 13 -24.79 -3.56 7.60
N ALA A 14 -24.87 -3.03 8.82
CA ALA A 14 -24.47 -1.64 9.11
C ALA A 14 -23.01 -1.35 8.75
N PHE A 15 -22.10 -2.30 8.97
CA PHE A 15 -20.71 -2.17 8.54
C PHE A 15 -20.56 -2.19 7.01
N ASN A 16 -21.28 -3.07 6.32
CA ASN A 16 -21.24 -3.13 4.85
C ASN A 16 -21.82 -1.86 4.21
N ASP A 17 -22.92 -1.34 4.77
CA ASP A 17 -23.51 -0.08 4.34
C ASP A 17 -22.53 1.08 4.56
N TRP A 18 -21.86 1.09 5.71
CA TRP A 18 -20.82 2.08 6.00
C TRP A 18 -19.63 1.97 5.05
N CYS A 19 -19.10 0.77 4.79
CA CYS A 19 -18.04 0.59 3.78
C CYS A 19 -18.47 1.05 2.38
N THR A 20 -19.73 0.79 2.00
CA THR A 20 -20.29 1.25 0.72
C THR A 20 -20.37 2.78 0.67
N TYR A 21 -20.77 3.40 1.77
CA TYR A 21 -20.74 4.86 1.93
C TYR A 21 -19.31 5.41 1.77
N LEU A 22 -18.32 4.81 2.43
CA LEU A 22 -16.92 5.24 2.32
C LEU A 22 -16.34 5.07 0.92
N ASP A 23 -16.65 3.96 0.23
CA ASP A 23 -16.22 3.72 -1.15
C ASP A 23 -16.73 4.84 -2.08
N ASN A 24 -17.98 5.27 -1.90
CA ASN A 24 -18.59 6.34 -2.70
C ASN A 24 -18.09 7.75 -2.34
N GLU A 25 -17.93 8.05 -1.05
CA GLU A 25 -17.57 9.40 -0.60
C GLU A 25 -16.07 9.66 -0.62
N LEU A 26 -15.26 8.63 -0.40
CA LEU A 26 -13.81 8.75 -0.22
C LEU A 26 -12.98 8.11 -1.33
N THR A 27 -13.63 7.42 -2.28
CA THR A 27 -12.97 6.76 -3.44
C THR A 27 -11.81 5.86 -3.00
N ILE A 28 -11.98 5.13 -1.90
CA ILE A 28 -10.93 4.27 -1.32
C ILE A 28 -11.19 2.79 -1.58
N PRO A 29 -10.15 1.96 -1.77
CA PRO A 29 -10.33 0.52 -1.95
C PRO A 29 -10.75 -0.13 -0.64
N VAL A 30 -12.06 -0.26 -0.39
CA VAL A 30 -12.60 -0.83 0.87
C VAL A 30 -12.64 -2.36 0.90
N ASN A 31 -12.46 -3.03 -0.23
CA ASN A 31 -12.63 -4.49 -0.36
C ASN A 31 -11.44 -5.38 0.06
N PRO A 32 -10.16 -4.93 0.02
CA PRO A 32 -9.04 -5.76 0.47
C PRO A 32 -9.25 -6.26 1.92
N PRO A 33 -8.95 -7.54 2.22
CA PRO A 33 -9.24 -8.13 3.54
C PRO A 33 -8.65 -7.37 4.71
N GLU A 34 -7.41 -6.91 4.62
CA GLU A 34 -6.77 -6.14 5.69
C GLU A 34 -7.32 -4.72 5.81
N THR A 35 -7.73 -4.09 4.71
CA THR A 35 -8.48 -2.83 4.76
C THR A 35 -9.80 -3.04 5.49
N ARG A 36 -10.54 -4.11 5.16
CA ARG A 36 -11.81 -4.43 5.84
C ARG A 36 -11.62 -4.74 7.32
N ALA A 37 -10.55 -5.46 7.69
CA ALA A 37 -10.24 -5.73 9.08
C ALA A 37 -9.97 -4.44 9.87
N TRP A 38 -9.15 -3.55 9.32
CA TRP A 38 -8.88 -2.26 9.96
C TRP A 38 -10.14 -1.38 10.05
N LEU A 39 -10.95 -1.30 8.99
CA LEU A 39 -12.22 -0.58 9.01
C LEU A 39 -13.18 -1.19 10.04
N TRP A 40 -13.20 -2.50 10.20
CA TRP A 40 -14.02 -3.18 11.20
C TRP A 40 -13.60 -2.81 12.63
N ASP A 41 -12.30 -2.73 12.92
CA ASP A 41 -11.81 -2.30 14.22
C ASP A 41 -12.21 -0.84 14.52
N LEU A 42 -12.12 0.05 13.53
CA LEU A 42 -12.61 1.43 13.67
C LEU A 42 -14.13 1.48 13.92
N PHE A 43 -14.89 0.70 13.15
CA PHE A 43 -16.35 0.63 13.26
C PHE A 43 -16.80 0.08 14.60
N THR A 44 -16.18 -0.98 15.11
CA THR A 44 -16.55 -1.55 16.41
C THR A 44 -16.22 -0.63 17.57
N GLY A 45 -15.20 0.23 17.45
CA GLY A 45 -14.85 1.24 18.43
C GLY A 45 -15.73 2.51 18.40
N ASN A 46 -16.20 2.93 17.22
CA ASN A 46 -16.79 4.25 17.01
C ASN A 46 -18.20 4.25 16.37
N GLY A 47 -18.66 3.11 15.88
CA GLY A 47 -19.81 3.01 14.97
C GLY A 47 -19.51 3.55 13.58
N SER A 48 -20.56 3.84 12.81
CA SER A 48 -20.44 4.52 11.51
C SER A 48 -19.97 5.96 11.71
N MET A 49 -18.83 6.31 11.11
CA MET A 49 -18.31 7.68 11.10
C MET A 49 -18.59 8.37 9.75
N PRO A 50 -18.88 9.68 9.72
CA PRO A 50 -18.97 10.43 8.48
C PRO A 50 -17.60 10.56 7.79
N ALA A 51 -17.61 10.82 6.49
CA ALA A 51 -16.43 10.85 5.63
C ALA A 51 -15.35 11.85 6.10
N ASP A 52 -15.75 13.03 6.58
CA ASP A 52 -14.86 14.06 7.09
C ASP A 52 -14.11 13.67 8.37
N MET A 53 -14.72 12.80 9.19
CA MET A 53 -14.07 12.28 10.41
C MET A 53 -13.09 11.14 10.14
N ILE A 54 -13.35 10.32 9.13
CA ILE A 54 -12.49 9.17 8.82
C ILE A 54 -11.40 9.47 7.79
N ALA A 55 -11.58 10.46 6.91
CA ALA A 55 -10.58 10.86 5.93
C ALA A 55 -9.18 11.12 6.54
N PRO A 56 -9.03 11.86 7.66
CA PRO A 56 -7.73 12.00 8.33
C PRO A 56 -7.13 10.67 8.79
N LEU A 57 -7.94 9.74 9.30
CA LEU A 57 -7.48 8.42 9.76
C LEU A 57 -7.00 7.54 8.60
N ILE A 58 -7.67 7.63 7.46
CA ILE A 58 -7.27 6.97 6.21
C ILE A 58 -5.92 7.51 5.75
N LEU A 59 -5.77 8.83 5.74
CA LEU A 59 -4.52 9.48 5.32
C LEU A 59 -3.35 9.11 6.25
N ASP A 60 -3.57 9.15 7.56
CA ASP A 60 -2.57 8.78 8.56
C ASP A 60 -2.14 7.31 8.40
N ARG A 61 -3.10 6.40 8.26
CA ARG A 61 -2.80 4.97 8.01
C ARG A 61 -1.99 4.79 6.73
N ARG A 62 -2.39 5.43 5.64
CA ARG A 62 -1.70 5.33 4.36
C ARG A 62 -0.27 5.83 4.51
N LEU A 63 -0.07 6.98 5.16
CA LEU A 63 1.25 7.55 5.39
C LEU A 63 2.13 6.64 6.25
N GLU A 64 1.59 6.09 7.33
CA GLU A 64 2.31 5.18 8.22
C GLU A 64 2.81 3.94 7.46
N LEU A 65 1.92 3.24 6.77
CA LEU A 65 2.26 2.04 5.99
C LEU A 65 3.22 2.37 4.84
N THR A 66 3.07 3.54 4.22
CA THR A 66 3.97 4.01 3.16
C THR A 66 5.37 4.26 3.70
N ASN A 67 5.51 4.92 4.85
CA ASN A 67 6.83 5.14 5.48
C ASN A 67 7.51 3.81 5.77
N GLN A 68 6.78 2.83 6.34
CA GLN A 68 7.32 1.50 6.61
C GLN A 68 7.79 0.80 5.32
N ALA A 69 7.00 0.88 4.25
CA ALA A 69 7.36 0.30 2.96
C ALA A 69 8.58 0.99 2.32
N VAL A 70 8.64 2.33 2.35
CA VAL A 70 9.77 3.10 1.84
C VAL A 70 11.05 2.74 2.57
N ASP A 71 11.03 2.70 3.90
CA ASP A 71 12.17 2.30 4.71
C ASP A 71 12.63 0.88 4.36
N TYR A 72 11.70 -0.04 4.16
CA TYR A 72 12.01 -1.42 3.78
C TYR A 72 12.74 -1.49 2.43
N PHE A 73 12.24 -0.79 1.39
CA PHE A 73 12.87 -0.82 0.08
C PHE A 73 14.18 -0.03 0.02
N LEU A 74 14.28 1.12 0.68
CA LEU A 74 15.52 1.89 0.72
C LEU A 74 16.63 1.14 1.47
N ASN A 75 16.33 0.50 2.59
CA ASN A 75 17.30 -0.33 3.30
C ASN A 75 17.80 -1.49 2.42
N ALA A 76 16.90 -2.15 1.70
CA ALA A 76 17.27 -3.21 0.76
C ALA A 76 18.15 -2.68 -0.39
N ALA A 77 17.84 -1.50 -0.92
CA ALA A 77 18.61 -0.86 -1.98
C ALA A 77 20.00 -0.41 -1.47
N ASP A 78 20.08 0.21 -0.30
CA ASP A 78 21.34 0.66 0.32
C ASP A 78 22.31 -0.50 0.53
N ILE A 79 21.81 -1.64 1.04
CA ILE A 79 22.61 -2.86 1.25
C ILE A 79 23.16 -3.39 -0.09
N ASP A 80 22.31 -3.52 -1.10
CA ASP A 80 22.69 -4.09 -2.39
C ASP A 80 23.66 -3.20 -3.17
N LEU A 81 23.37 -1.89 -3.18
CA LEU A 81 24.13 -0.90 -3.93
C LEU A 81 25.41 -0.48 -3.18
N LYS A 82 25.53 -0.83 -1.91
CA LYS A 82 26.60 -0.39 -1.00
C LYS A 82 26.74 1.14 -1.05
N ALA A 83 25.60 1.82 -0.96
CA ALA A 83 25.53 3.26 -1.13
C ALA A 83 26.45 3.96 -0.10
N PRO A 84 27.28 4.94 -0.52
CA PRO A 84 28.21 5.62 0.38
C PRO A 84 27.48 6.54 1.39
N THR A 85 26.25 6.92 1.07
CA THR A 85 25.33 7.68 1.93
C THR A 85 23.95 7.03 1.85
N PRO A 86 23.21 6.91 2.97
CA PRO A 86 21.87 6.35 2.95
C PRO A 86 20.97 7.09 1.96
N LEU A 87 20.20 6.34 1.18
CA LEU A 87 19.17 6.90 0.32
C LEU A 87 18.08 7.56 1.19
N THR A 88 17.43 8.60 0.68
CA THR A 88 16.34 9.28 1.40
C THR A 88 15.19 9.58 0.46
N LEU A 89 14.04 8.98 0.75
CA LEU A 89 12.79 9.15 0.02
C LEU A 89 11.74 9.49 1.06
N ILE A 90 11.12 10.65 0.93
CA ILE A 90 10.14 11.16 1.90
C ILE A 90 8.79 11.14 1.20
N PRO A 91 7.81 10.37 1.71
CA PRO A 91 6.44 10.47 1.24
C PRO A 91 5.88 11.87 1.47
N HIS A 92 5.18 12.40 0.47
CA HIS A 92 4.53 13.70 0.51
C HIS A 92 3.02 13.52 0.69
N ILE A 93 2.45 14.28 1.63
CA ILE A 93 1.01 14.33 1.83
C ILE A 93 0.44 15.39 0.90
N LEU A 94 -0.59 15.02 0.14
CA LEU A 94 -1.51 15.98 -0.45
C LEU A 94 -2.79 15.96 0.38
N HIS A 95 -3.12 17.12 0.93
CA HIS A 95 -4.30 17.27 1.79
C HIS A 95 -5.59 17.00 1.01
N PRO A 96 -6.68 16.64 1.70
CA PRO A 96 -7.99 16.42 1.07
C PRO A 96 -8.41 17.57 0.14
N GLU A 97 -8.79 17.21 -1.07
CA GLU A 97 -9.34 18.11 -2.09
C GLU A 97 -10.67 17.55 -2.63
N PRO A 98 -11.53 18.32 -3.33
CA PRO A 98 -12.84 17.83 -3.76
C PRO A 98 -12.82 16.58 -4.64
N LEU A 99 -11.74 16.36 -5.39
CA LEU A 99 -11.56 15.15 -6.20
C LEU A 99 -10.88 14.02 -5.43
N GLU A 100 -10.23 14.35 -4.32
CA GLU A 100 -9.43 13.44 -3.49
C GLU A 100 -9.77 13.64 -2.01
N PRO A 101 -11.03 13.34 -1.62
CA PRO A 101 -11.57 13.71 -0.31
C PRO A 101 -10.92 12.94 0.86
N ALA A 102 -10.23 11.83 0.60
CA ALA A 102 -9.41 11.12 1.59
C ALA A 102 -7.99 11.70 1.73
N GLY A 103 -7.60 12.65 0.88
CA GLY A 103 -6.20 13.03 0.68
C GLY A 103 -5.39 11.93 -0.01
N GLN A 104 -4.13 12.23 -0.32
CA GLN A 104 -3.22 11.32 -1.02
C GLN A 104 -1.85 11.29 -0.34
N VAL A 105 -1.15 10.17 -0.53
CA VAL A 105 0.27 10.06 -0.22
C VAL A 105 1.01 9.79 -1.51
N ASN A 106 1.96 10.65 -1.84
CA ASN A 106 2.82 10.48 -3.01
C ASN A 106 4.22 10.06 -2.58
N VAL A 107 4.73 9.00 -3.17
CA VAL A 107 6.13 8.61 -3.06
C VAL A 107 6.82 9.00 -4.36
N TYR A 108 7.68 10.01 -4.30
CA TYR A 108 8.26 10.63 -5.49
C TYR A 108 7.16 11.10 -6.47
N THR A 109 7.03 10.50 -7.66
CA THR A 109 5.99 10.82 -8.64
C THR A 109 4.84 9.81 -8.68
N THR A 110 4.83 8.84 -7.77
CA THR A 110 3.83 7.78 -7.71
C THR A 110 2.83 8.06 -6.59
N GLU A 111 1.56 8.04 -6.95
CA GLU A 111 0.46 8.09 -6.00
C GLU A 111 0.27 6.72 -5.33
N ILE A 112 0.11 6.73 -4.01
CA ILE A 112 -0.23 5.57 -3.21
C ILE A 112 -1.73 5.61 -2.94
N LEU A 113 -2.46 4.63 -3.47
CA LEU A 113 -3.92 4.56 -3.43
C LEU A 113 -4.41 3.52 -2.41
N SER A 114 -3.65 2.44 -2.27
CA SER A 114 -3.98 1.32 -1.40
C SER A 114 -4.09 1.72 0.08
N LEU A 115 -4.82 0.90 0.85
CA LEU A 115 -5.00 1.03 2.30
C LEU A 115 -4.64 -0.25 3.08
N ASP A 116 -4.44 -1.35 2.37
CA ASP A 116 -3.85 -2.55 2.92
C ASP A 116 -2.32 -2.53 2.77
N PRO A 117 -1.58 -3.13 3.71
CA PRO A 117 -0.12 -3.23 3.67
C PRO A 117 0.43 -3.81 2.37
N LEU A 118 -0.22 -4.84 1.80
CA LEU A 118 0.28 -5.50 0.58
C LEU A 118 0.20 -4.56 -0.64
N GLY A 119 -0.95 -3.93 -0.87
CA GLY A 119 -1.14 -2.97 -1.96
C GLY A 119 -0.18 -1.78 -1.84
N ILE A 120 -0.05 -1.20 -0.65
CA ILE A 120 0.90 -0.09 -0.39
C ILE A 120 2.34 -0.54 -0.66
N PHE A 121 2.71 -1.74 -0.20
CA PHE A 121 4.04 -2.29 -0.45
C PHE A 121 4.33 -2.46 -1.94
N GLN A 122 3.35 -2.91 -2.72
CA GLN A 122 3.48 -3.07 -4.17
C GLN A 122 3.62 -1.73 -4.90
N GLU A 123 2.77 -0.74 -4.59
CA GLU A 123 2.84 0.61 -5.15
C GLU A 123 4.18 1.29 -4.81
N THR A 124 4.62 1.14 -3.56
CA THR A 124 5.88 1.72 -3.07
C THR A 124 7.11 1.10 -3.73
N ALA A 125 7.07 -0.18 -4.11
CA ALA A 125 8.16 -0.83 -4.84
C ALA A 125 8.42 -0.13 -6.19
N GLY A 126 7.36 0.16 -6.93
CA GLY A 126 7.42 0.90 -8.19
C GLY A 126 7.92 2.32 -7.99
N ALA A 127 7.40 3.01 -6.97
CA ALA A 127 7.81 4.37 -6.62
C ALA A 127 9.30 4.46 -6.26
N THR A 128 9.79 3.52 -5.45
CA THR A 128 11.21 3.45 -5.04
C THR A 128 12.11 3.22 -6.23
N GLN A 129 11.72 2.34 -7.15
CA GLN A 129 12.49 2.11 -8.36
C GLN A 129 12.53 3.34 -9.27
N ASP A 130 11.41 4.02 -9.47
CA ASP A 130 11.38 5.25 -10.30
C ASP A 130 12.22 6.36 -9.67
N TYR A 131 12.18 6.50 -8.34
CA TYR A 131 13.07 7.37 -7.59
C TYR A 131 14.54 7.06 -7.86
N LEU A 132 14.97 5.79 -7.71
CA LEU A 132 16.37 5.40 -7.97
C LEU A 132 16.79 5.67 -9.41
N ALA A 133 15.93 5.31 -10.37
CA ALA A 133 16.22 5.47 -11.79
C ALA A 133 16.31 6.94 -12.21
N ARG A 134 15.35 7.77 -11.78
CA ARG A 134 15.28 9.17 -12.23
C ARG A 134 16.11 10.13 -11.40
N ARG A 135 16.13 9.97 -10.08
CA ARG A 135 16.82 10.89 -9.18
C ARG A 135 18.31 10.59 -9.03
N HIS A 136 18.68 9.31 -9.14
CA HIS A 136 20.05 8.84 -8.91
C HIS A 136 20.69 8.17 -10.13
N HIS A 137 19.95 7.97 -11.22
CA HIS A 137 20.42 7.23 -12.40
C HIS A 137 20.89 5.81 -12.08
N ILE A 138 20.25 5.19 -11.08
CA ILE A 138 20.57 3.83 -10.62
C ILE A 138 19.46 2.87 -11.08
N VAL A 139 19.88 1.78 -11.72
CA VAL A 139 18.98 0.66 -12.04
C VAL A 139 19.07 -0.36 -10.91
N TRP A 140 17.95 -0.58 -10.21
CA TRP A 140 17.86 -1.56 -9.13
C TRP A 140 16.50 -2.25 -9.08
N PRO A 141 16.46 -3.58 -8.85
CA PRO A 141 17.59 -4.50 -8.93
C PRO A 141 18.05 -4.69 -10.38
N LEU A 142 19.31 -5.07 -10.56
CA LEU A 142 19.87 -5.44 -11.86
C LEU A 142 19.89 -6.97 -11.98
N CYS A 143 19.42 -7.51 -13.09
CA CYS A 143 19.58 -8.93 -13.38
C CYS A 143 21.08 -9.27 -13.44
N PRO A 144 21.58 -10.24 -12.63
CA PRO A 144 23.01 -10.56 -12.59
C PRO A 144 23.51 -11.18 -13.91
N ASP A 145 22.65 -11.93 -14.59
CA ASP A 145 22.99 -12.66 -15.82
C ASP A 145 23.00 -11.73 -17.04
N HIS A 146 21.95 -10.93 -17.21
CA HIS A 146 21.73 -10.13 -18.43
C HIS A 146 22.06 -8.65 -18.26
N ARG A 147 22.33 -8.18 -17.04
CA ARG A 147 22.68 -6.78 -16.72
C ARG A 147 21.64 -5.77 -17.21
N ILE A 148 20.37 -6.14 -17.16
CA ILE A 148 19.23 -5.28 -17.47
C ILE A 148 18.44 -4.91 -16.22
N GLY A 149 17.77 -3.77 -16.27
CA GLY A 149 16.76 -3.40 -15.29
C GLY A 149 15.52 -4.28 -15.42
N THR A 150 14.90 -4.54 -14.28
CA THR A 150 13.64 -5.28 -14.15
C THR A 150 12.60 -4.37 -13.53
N HIS A 151 11.30 -4.56 -13.78
CA HIS A 151 10.26 -3.84 -13.05
C HIS A 151 9.66 -4.73 -11.94
N PRO A 152 9.24 -4.14 -10.80
CA PRO A 152 8.51 -4.87 -9.78
C PRO A 152 7.14 -5.25 -10.33
N GLU A 153 6.79 -6.52 -10.16
CA GLU A 153 5.49 -7.08 -10.47
C GLU A 153 4.82 -7.49 -9.15
N PRO A 154 3.53 -7.18 -8.97
CA PRO A 154 2.80 -7.58 -7.78
C PRO A 154 2.69 -9.11 -7.70
N THR A 155 2.77 -9.64 -6.48
CA THR A 155 2.53 -11.05 -6.16
C THR A 155 1.52 -11.16 -5.03
N THR A 156 1.06 -12.37 -4.71
CA THR A 156 0.12 -12.58 -3.59
C THR A 156 0.68 -12.23 -2.22
N GLU A 157 2.01 -12.12 -2.09
CA GLU A 157 2.69 -11.92 -0.80
C GLU A 157 3.58 -10.67 -0.78
N GLY A 158 3.75 -9.96 -1.89
CA GLY A 158 4.62 -8.80 -2.00
C GLY A 158 4.91 -8.44 -3.44
N VAL A 159 6.19 -8.32 -3.80
CA VAL A 159 6.66 -7.98 -5.15
C VAL A 159 7.79 -8.88 -5.63
N ALA A 160 7.83 -9.13 -6.93
CA ALA A 160 8.90 -9.85 -7.60
C ALA A 160 9.47 -9.03 -8.74
N TRP A 161 10.77 -9.12 -8.96
CA TRP A 161 11.44 -8.54 -10.11
C TRP A 161 11.85 -9.66 -11.06
N THR A 162 11.19 -9.75 -12.19
CA THR A 162 11.42 -10.81 -13.19
C THR A 162 12.28 -10.29 -14.33
N CYS A 163 13.26 -11.09 -14.76
CA CYS A 163 14.05 -10.77 -15.95
C CYS A 163 13.18 -10.93 -17.21
N THR A 164 13.19 -9.95 -18.11
CA THR A 164 12.43 -10.03 -19.38
C THR A 164 13.13 -10.89 -20.45
N VAL A 165 14.43 -11.17 -20.27
CA VAL A 165 15.25 -11.93 -21.23
C VAL A 165 15.28 -13.42 -20.92
N GLY A 166 15.08 -13.82 -19.66
CA GLY A 166 15.12 -15.22 -19.23
C GLY A 166 14.10 -15.51 -18.12
N PRO A 167 13.68 -16.79 -17.93
CA PRO A 167 12.60 -17.15 -17.02
C PRO A 167 13.07 -17.26 -15.57
N HIS A 168 13.66 -16.19 -15.03
CA HIS A 168 14.12 -16.17 -13.65
C HIS A 168 13.71 -14.89 -12.92
N THR A 169 13.41 -15.06 -11.64
CA THR A 169 13.18 -13.98 -10.70
C THR A 169 14.52 -13.50 -10.17
N VAL A 170 14.82 -12.22 -10.35
CA VAL A 170 16.02 -11.54 -9.84
C VAL A 170 15.92 -11.33 -8.35
N ARG A 171 14.72 -10.92 -7.87
CA ARG A 171 14.45 -10.70 -6.46
C ARG A 171 12.98 -10.91 -6.15
N THR A 172 12.70 -11.40 -4.95
CA THR A 172 11.38 -11.33 -4.34
C THR A 172 11.50 -10.60 -3.01
N MET A 173 10.54 -9.73 -2.72
CA MET A 173 10.40 -9.07 -1.44
C MET A 173 8.97 -9.29 -0.96
N THR A 174 8.83 -9.94 0.18
CA THR A 174 7.56 -10.16 0.85
C THR A 174 7.17 -8.90 1.61
N ALA A 175 5.90 -8.52 1.57
CA ALA A 175 5.39 -7.45 2.40
C ALA A 175 5.61 -7.83 3.89
N PRO A 176 6.17 -6.94 4.71
CA PRO A 176 6.33 -7.24 6.13
C PRO A 176 4.95 -7.48 6.72
N THR A 177 4.77 -8.64 7.36
CA THR A 177 3.56 -8.88 8.14
C THR A 177 3.49 -7.87 9.27
N THR A 178 2.40 -7.13 9.37
CA THR A 178 2.04 -6.30 10.54
C THR A 178 1.69 -7.21 11.71
N THR A 179 2.62 -8.07 12.14
CA THR A 179 2.52 -8.79 13.42
C THR A 179 2.97 -7.85 14.55
N GLY A 180 2.21 -6.79 14.75
CA GLY A 180 2.30 -5.94 15.95
C GLY A 180 1.48 -6.58 17.06
N THR A 181 2.14 -7.32 17.96
CA THR A 181 1.58 -7.56 19.29
C THR A 181 1.60 -6.23 20.04
N CYS A 182 0.43 -5.66 20.31
CA CYS A 182 0.30 -4.72 21.42
C CYS A 182 0.64 -5.49 22.71
N GLN A 183 1.78 -5.17 23.32
CA GLN A 183 2.03 -5.41 24.75
C GLN A 183 1.80 -4.12 25.51
#